data_AF-A0A976Q2C2-F1
#
_entry.id   AF-A0A976Q2C2-F1
#
_cell.length_a   1.000
_cell.length_b   1.000
_cell.length_c   1.000
_cell.angle_alpha   90.00
_cell.angle_beta   90.00
_cell.angle_gamma   90.00
#
_symmetry.space_group_name_H-M   'P 1'
#
loop_
_entity.id
_entity.type
_entity.pdbx_description
1 polymer ?
#
loop_
_entity_poly.entity_id
_entity_poly.type
_entity_poly.pdbx_seq_one_letter_code
_entity_poly.pdbx_strand_id
1 'polypeptide(L)' 'MSVLLSHRELNRYLDRICASGCAQVNRMIAEMESGRMIEEIAHLPQQQQQQILLELKSVMSVYISCNVD' A
#
# COMPACT_ATOMS: atom_id res chain seq x y z
N MET A 1 -10.98 28.22 15.94
CA MET A 1 -11.67 27.12 16.64
C MET A 1 -10.88 25.85 16.38
N SER A 2 -10.16 25.36 17.38
CA SER A 2 -9.45 24.07 17.28
C SER A 2 -10.45 22.99 17.68
N VAL A 3 -10.95 22.23 16.71
CA VAL A 3 -11.77 21.06 16.98
C VAL A 3 -10.85 19.96 17.51
N LEU A 4 -11.03 19.55 18.77
CA LEU A 4 -10.35 18.40 19.33
C LEU A 4 -11.14 17.14 18.95
N LEU A 5 -10.53 16.25 18.17
CA LEU A 5 -11.11 14.96 17.83
C LEU A 5 -11.16 14.07 19.08
N SER A 6 -12.23 13.29 19.24
CA SER A 6 -12.21 12.20 20.19
C SER A 6 -11.21 11.12 19.75
N HIS A 7 -10.72 10.32 20.71
CA HIS A 7 -9.80 9.21 20.40
C HIS A 7 -10.38 8.23 19.35
N ARG A 8 -11.69 7.99 19.40
CA ARG A 8 -12.39 7.13 18.44
C ARG A 8 -12.43 7.72 17.04
N GLU A 9 -12.68 9.03 16.92
CA GLU A 9 -12.67 9.71 15.63
C GLU A 9 -11.27 9.78 15.04
N LEU A 10 -10.26 10.06 15.87
CA LEU A 10 -8.87 10.01 15.47
C LEU A 10 -8.50 8.65 14.88
N ASN A 11 -8.77 7.56 15.60
CA ASN A 11 -8.45 6.21 15.15
C ASN A 11 -9.17 5.88 13.82
N ARG A 12 -10.44 6.28 13.67
CA ARG A 12 -11.16 6.09 12.40
C ARG A 12 -10.49 6.79 11.22
N TYR A 13 -9.96 8.00 11.41
CA TYR A 13 -9.24 8.70 10.34
C TYR A 13 -7.91 8.01 10.03
N LEU A 14 -7.18 7.58 11.05
CA LEU A 14 -5.94 6.83 10.88
C LEU A 14 -6.19 5.52 10.12
N ASP A 15 -7.20 4.75 10.51
CA ASP A 15 -7.57 3.49 9.85
C ASP A 15 -7.90 3.73 8.37
N ARG A 16 -8.65 4.79 8.04
CA ARG A 16 -8.97 5.13 6.65
C ARG A 16 -7.72 5.50 5.83
N ILE A 17 -6.79 6.24 6.41
CA ILE A 17 -5.54 6.62 5.74
C ILE A 17 -4.68 5.39 5.51
N CYS A 18 -4.52 4.54 6.53
CA CYS A 18 -3.77 3.29 6.42
C CYS A 18 -4.39 2.33 5.40
N ALA A 19 -5.73 2.19 5.39
CA ALA A 19 -6.45 1.39 4.40
C ALA A 19 -6.22 1.90 2.97
N SER A 20 -6.19 3.23 2.77
CA SER A 20 -5.86 3.82 1.46
C SER A 20 -4.45 3.45 1.00
N GLY A 21 -3.47 3.52 1.89
CA GLY A 21 -2.09 3.12 1.60
C GLY A 21 -1.99 1.64 1.25
N CYS A 22 -2.58 0.77 2.07
CA CYS A 22 -2.67 -0.67 1.79
C CYS A 22 -3.29 -0.97 0.43
N ALA A 23 -4.43 -0.35 0.11
CA ALA A 23 -5.12 -0.57 -1.15
C ALA A 23 -4.28 -0.10 -2.34
N GLN A 24 -3.53 1.00 -2.21
CA GLN A 24 -2.63 1.49 -3.25
C GLN A 24 -1.47 0.52 -3.50
N VAL A 25 -0.80 0.05 -2.43
CA VAL A 25 0.30 -0.90 -2.55
C VAL A 25 -0.17 -2.23 -3.17
N ASN A 26 -1.35 -2.74 -2.78
CA ASN A 26 -1.93 -3.93 -3.38
C ASN A 26 -2.20 -3.75 -4.88
N ARG A 27 -2.67 -2.57 -5.31
CA ARG A 27 -2.84 -2.28 -6.74
C ARG A 27 -1.50 -2.29 -7.49
N MET A 28 -0.47 -1.66 -6.92
CA MET A 28 0.88 -1.66 -7.51
C MET A 28 1.43 -3.08 -7.67
N ILE A 29 1.28 -3.93 -6.63
CA ILE A 29 1.66 -5.35 -6.69
C ILE A 29 0.93 -6.05 -7.85
N ALA A 30 -0.40 -5.88 -7.96
CA ALA A 30 -1.18 -6.51 -9.01
C ALA A 30 -0.79 -6.03 -10.42
N GLU A 31 -0.47 -4.74 -10.57
CA GLU A 31 0.04 -4.18 -11.83
C GLU A 31 1.38 -4.80 -12.20
N MET A 32 2.31 -4.85 -11.25
CA MET A 32 3.64 -5.46 -11.44
C MET A 32 3.55 -6.96 -11.77
N GLU A 33 2.64 -7.71 -11.12
CA GLU A 33 2.37 -9.12 -11.44
C GLU A 33 1.78 -9.32 -12.84
N SER A 34 0.99 -8.36 -13.32
CA SER A 34 0.47 -8.35 -14.70
C SER A 34 1.51 -7.96 -15.75
N GLY A 35 2.76 -7.69 -15.34
CA GLY A 35 3.82 -7.22 -16.22
C GLY A 35 3.72 -5.74 -16.60
N ARG A 36 2.83 -4.98 -15.94
CA ARG A 36 2.76 -3.53 -16.08
C ARG A 36 3.84 -2.87 -15.21
N MET A 37 4.49 -1.86 -15.77
CA MET A 37 5.46 -1.06 -15.05
C MET A 37 4.73 0.08 -14.31
N ILE A 38 5.08 0.28 -13.04
CA ILE A 38 4.69 1.46 -12.28
C ILE A 38 5.75 2.55 -12.47
N GLU A 39 5.34 3.82 -12.54
CA GLU A 39 6.21 4.94 -12.89
C GLU A 39 7.41 5.07 -11.95
N GLU A 40 7.19 4.79 -10.66
CA GLU A 40 8.16 4.95 -9.59
C GLU A 40 9.42 4.09 -9.77
N ILE A 41 9.30 2.93 -10.42
CA ILE A 41 10.41 1.99 -10.63
C ILE A 41 10.69 1.70 -12.10
N ALA A 42 9.98 2.36 -13.03
CA ALA A 42 10.10 2.11 -14.47
C ALA A 42 11.53 2.32 -15.00
N HIS A 43 12.32 3.17 -14.34
CA HIS A 43 13.72 3.45 -14.66
C HIS A 43 14.70 2.34 -14.22
N LEU A 44 14.25 1.37 -13.40
CA LEU A 44 15.10 0.31 -12.87
C LEU A 44 15.16 -0.90 -13.82
N PRO A 45 16.27 -1.66 -13.84
CA PRO A 45 16.36 -2.95 -14.52
C PRO A 45 15.30 -3.95 -14.03
N GLN A 46 14.84 -4.85 -14.91
CA GLN A 46 13.79 -5.83 -14.61
C GLN A 46 14.08 -6.68 -13.36
N GLN A 47 15.34 -7.07 -13.14
CA GLN A 47 15.73 -7.84 -11.94
C GLN A 47 15.49 -7.05 -10.65
N GLN A 48 15.75 -5.74 -10.65
CA GLN A 48 15.52 -4.88 -9.49
C GLN A 48 14.02 -4.65 -9.27
N GLN A 49 13.25 -4.48 -10.34
CA GLN A 49 11.78 -4.40 -10.25
C GLN A 49 11.18 -5.67 -9.64
N GLN A 50 11.68 -6.85 -10.03
CA GLN A 50 11.27 -8.13 -9.46
C GLN A 50 11.64 -8.27 -7.97
N GLN A 51 12.83 -7.81 -7.58
CA GLN A 51 13.22 -7.80 -6.17
C GLN A 51 12.27 -6.91 -5.35
N ILE A 52 11.93 -5.72 -5.86
CA ILE A 52 10.96 -4.83 -5.22
C ILE A 52 9.59 -5.50 -5.09
N LEU A 53 9.12 -6.22 -6.13
CA LEU A 53 7.86 -6.97 -6.05
C LEU A 53 7.85 -7.98 -4.89
N LEU A 54 8.93 -8.74 -4.75
CA LEU A 54 9.06 -9.75 -3.70
C LEU A 54 9.06 -9.11 -2.31
N GLU A 55 9.79 -8.01 -2.14
CA GLU A 55 9.82 -7.27 -0.87
C GLU A 55 8.45 -6.67 -0.55
N LEU A 56 7.76 -6.08 -1.52
CA LEU A 56 6.40 -5.53 -1.33
C LEU A 56 5.42 -6.62 -0.88
N LYS A 57 5.46 -7.81 -1.51
CA LYS A 57 4.62 -8.95 -1.11
C LYS A 57 4.96 -9.45 0.29
N SER A 58 6.24 -9.47 0.66
CA SER A 58 6.70 -9.83 2.01
C SER A 58 6.18 -8.85 3.05
N VAL A 59 6.33 -7.54 2.83
CA VAL A 59 5.82 -6.49 3.74
C VAL A 59 4.31 -6.56 3.86
N MET A 60 3.59 -6.67 2.74
CA MET A 60 2.12 -6.73 2.74
C MET A 60 1.55 -8.00 3.38
N SER A 61 2.36 -9.06 3.51
CA SER A 61 1.95 -10.29 4.24
C SER A 61 1.73 -10.06 5.74
N VAL A 62 2.22 -8.97 6.32
CA VAL A 62 1.92 -8.56 7.70
C VAL A 62 0.57 -7.85 7.79
N TYR A 63 0.13 -7.23 6.68
CA TYR A 63 -1.08 -6.42 6.57
C TYR A 63 -2.28 -7.24 6.03
N ILE A 64 -2.40 -8.52 6.42
CA ILE A 64 -3.45 -9.48 5.98
C ILE A 64 -4.87 -8.91 6.18
N SER A 65 -5.05 -8.04 7.17
CA SER A 65 -6.32 -7.44 7.54
C SER A 65 -6.67 -6.14 6.81
N CYS A 66 -5.86 -5.68 5.85
CA CYS A 66 -6.27 -4.61 4.94
C CYS A 66 -7.33 -5.08 3.92
N ASN A 67 -8.29 -5.90 4.37
CA ASN A 67 -9.52 -6.18 3.64
C ASN A 67 -10.31 -4.87 3.61
N VAL A 68 -10.41 -4.33 2.40
CA VAL A 68 -11.38 -3.31 2.07
C VAL A 68 -12.74 -4.01 2.07
N ASP A 69 -13.50 -3.85 3.16
CA ASP A 69 -14.95 -3.98 3.12
C ASP A 69 -15.57 -2.74 2.45
#